data_AF-A0A7S0IX24-F1
#
_entry.id   AF-A0A7S0IX24-F1
#
_cell.length_a   1.000
_cell.length_b   1.000
_cell.length_c   1.000
_cell.angle_alpha   90.00
_cell.angle_beta   90.00
_cell.angle_gamma   90.00
#
_symmetry.space_group_name_H-M   'P 1'
#
loop_
_entity.id
_entity.type
_entity.pdbx_description
1 polymer ?
#
loop_
_entity_poly.entity_id
_entity_poly.type
_entity_poly.pdbx_seq_one_letter_code
_entity_poly.pdbx_strand_id
1 'polypeptide(L)'
;MQQCSHPHLLPLLGHYLEADSPCLVFPLMRGGSFADRLWPSEADPQRLRRLGLSESLRPLQWRERLRVLRQAVEALLYLHTPVAGGKGAVVHRDFKPENILLDAELNAYLADTGFAKMDFGSKASKQKSASNALYLTKGYLDPSISEGGSYSATTDGWAAGITMLVVLTGRSPLSIINKCEEAFDVDFDEIEAAGLADGAAGWPPRVATAIKNLVRCAPSRKSLCHPSGRKRLALTDALATLTSLTGEGGGACSGALGALEGAAPSAVPAAGYTPTPLSMQVRATRKGGEGQKSIKDNMLLAFRNLMPRLATVYAARSAEAPEGFEERINFWHRECGMRSELKAQLHSLRIWANAARHHDAERWRRDGPRDETEASQLVLAVRTAIEALER
;
A
#
# COMPACT_ATOMS: atom_id res chain seq x y z
N MET A 1 8.41 -13.40 -19.04
CA MET A 1 8.53 -14.49 -18.06
C MET A 1 9.41 -15.62 -18.58
N GLN A 2 9.04 -16.36 -19.65
CA GLN A 2 9.85 -17.49 -20.14
C GLN A 2 11.29 -17.14 -20.56
N GLN A 3 11.55 -15.89 -20.97
CA GLN A 3 12.89 -15.39 -21.31
C GLN A 3 13.68 -14.87 -20.08
N CYS A 4 13.08 -14.89 -18.89
CA CYS A 4 13.67 -14.39 -17.65
C CYS A 4 14.04 -15.59 -16.78
N SER A 5 15.32 -15.71 -16.43
CA SER A 5 15.84 -16.78 -15.56
C SER A 5 16.72 -16.15 -14.49
N HIS A 6 16.27 -16.26 -13.23
CA HIS A 6 16.96 -15.72 -12.06
C HIS A 6 16.58 -16.54 -10.83
N PRO A 7 17.51 -16.85 -9.90
CA PRO A 7 17.25 -17.71 -8.73
C PRO A 7 16.14 -17.20 -7.80
N HIS A 8 15.86 -15.89 -7.83
CA HIS A 8 14.83 -15.23 -7.01
C HIS A 8 13.65 -14.69 -7.83
N LEU A 9 13.47 -15.15 -9.07
CA LEU A 9 12.28 -14.85 -9.88
C LEU A 9 11.44 -16.13 -9.98
N LEU A 10 10.13 -16.04 -9.73
CA LEU A 10 9.26 -17.21 -9.78
C LEU A 10 9.16 -17.74 -11.22
N PRO A 11 9.61 -18.98 -11.50
CA PRO A 11 9.59 -19.50 -12.86
C PRO A 11 8.18 -19.93 -13.28
N LEU A 12 7.78 -19.58 -14.50
CA LEU A 12 6.57 -20.11 -15.12
C LEU A 12 6.86 -21.53 -15.65
N LEU A 13 6.26 -22.56 -15.04
CA LEU A 13 6.45 -23.96 -15.43
C LEU A 13 5.64 -24.32 -16.68
N GLY A 14 4.46 -23.72 -16.84
CA GLY A 14 3.57 -24.02 -17.94
C GLY A 14 2.37 -23.08 -17.97
N HIS A 15 1.58 -23.16 -19.04
CA HIS A 15 0.33 -22.42 -19.19
C HIS A 15 -0.68 -23.28 -19.94
N TYR A 16 -1.96 -22.99 -19.72
CA TYR A 16 -3.06 -23.52 -20.51
C TYR A 16 -3.93 -22.35 -20.93
N LEU A 17 -4.11 -22.16 -22.25
CA LEU A 17 -4.78 -20.99 -22.83
C LEU A 17 -5.96 -21.34 -23.74
N GLU A 18 -6.27 -22.63 -23.92
CA GLU A 18 -7.20 -23.11 -24.96
C GLU A 18 -8.67 -23.27 -24.50
N ALA A 19 -9.06 -22.77 -23.32
CA ALA A 19 -10.44 -22.90 -22.80
C ALA A 19 -10.97 -21.61 -22.15
N ASP A 20 -12.24 -21.65 -21.71
CA ASP A 20 -12.95 -20.62 -20.92
C ASP A 20 -12.30 -20.30 -19.56
N SER A 21 -11.15 -20.91 -19.23
CA SER A 21 -10.43 -20.72 -17.97
C SER A 21 -8.92 -20.81 -18.20
N PRO A 22 -8.26 -19.72 -18.64
CA PRO A 22 -6.82 -19.70 -18.80
C PRO A 22 -6.13 -19.90 -17.45
N CYS A 23 -5.07 -20.71 -17.41
CA CYS A 23 -4.31 -20.94 -16.19
C CYS A 23 -2.80 -20.89 -16.41
N LEU A 24 -2.08 -20.50 -15.37
CA LEU A 24 -0.63 -20.45 -15.31
C LEU A 24 -0.14 -21.39 -14.20
N VAL A 25 0.90 -22.16 -14.48
CA VAL A 25 1.44 -23.16 -13.56
C VAL A 25 2.78 -22.68 -13.02
N PHE A 26 2.91 -22.61 -11.71
CA PHE A 26 4.11 -22.17 -10.99
C PHE A 26 4.50 -23.20 -9.92
N PRO A 27 5.75 -23.20 -9.44
CA PRO A 27 6.11 -24.00 -8.27
C PRO A 27 5.34 -23.48 -7.04
N LEU A 28 4.90 -24.42 -6.18
CA LEU A 28 4.20 -24.09 -4.94
C LEU A 28 5.17 -23.52 -3.91
N MET A 29 4.94 -22.27 -3.52
CA MET A 29 5.74 -21.53 -2.54
C MET A 29 5.24 -21.82 -1.12
N ARG A 30 5.82 -22.86 -0.48
CA ARG A 30 5.38 -23.38 0.83
C ARG A 30 5.62 -22.44 2.02
N GLY A 31 6.40 -21.38 1.84
CA GLY A 31 6.61 -20.36 2.87
C GLY A 31 5.47 -19.34 2.96
N GLY A 32 4.51 -19.37 2.01
CA GLY A 32 3.50 -18.34 1.82
C GLY A 32 4.04 -17.11 1.09
N SER A 33 3.29 -16.01 1.12
CA SER A 33 3.80 -14.69 0.74
C SER A 33 4.55 -14.04 1.89
N PHE A 34 5.36 -13.03 1.60
CA PHE A 34 6.01 -12.25 2.64
C PHE A 34 4.98 -11.46 3.47
N ALA A 35 3.86 -11.03 2.86
CA ALA A 35 2.74 -10.44 3.58
C ALA A 35 2.16 -11.39 4.66
N ASP A 36 2.03 -12.68 4.36
CA ASP A 36 1.51 -13.67 5.32
C ASP A 36 2.39 -13.81 6.57
N ARG A 37 3.67 -13.45 6.43
CA ARG A 37 4.65 -13.44 7.51
C ARG A 37 4.73 -12.12 8.27
N LEU A 38 4.37 -11.01 7.62
CA LEU A 38 4.33 -9.69 8.25
C LEU A 38 3.02 -9.49 9.02
N TRP A 39 1.91 -9.99 8.48
CA TRP A 39 0.58 -9.83 9.05
C TRP A 39 -0.15 -11.18 9.16
N PRO A 40 0.29 -12.10 10.04
CA PRO A 40 -0.35 -13.41 10.17
C PRO A 40 -1.83 -13.34 10.53
N SER A 41 -2.27 -12.30 11.24
CA SER A 41 -3.67 -12.06 11.59
C SER A 41 -4.56 -11.65 10.41
N GLU A 42 -3.96 -11.14 9.32
CA GLU A 42 -4.69 -10.73 8.11
C GLU A 42 -4.70 -11.84 7.03
N ALA A 43 -3.91 -12.90 7.22
CA ALA A 43 -3.83 -13.99 6.26
C ALA A 43 -5.11 -14.83 6.25
N ASP A 44 -5.65 -15.14 5.06
CA ASP A 44 -6.81 -16.02 4.90
C ASP A 44 -6.46 -17.47 5.32
N PRO A 45 -7.01 -17.99 6.44
CA PRO A 45 -6.70 -19.33 6.92
C PRO A 45 -7.20 -20.43 5.99
N GLN A 46 -8.25 -20.18 5.20
CA GLN A 46 -8.73 -21.14 4.21
C GLN A 46 -7.77 -21.23 3.02
N ARG A 47 -7.25 -20.09 2.54
CA ARG A 47 -6.21 -20.08 1.50
C ARG A 47 -4.95 -20.80 1.98
N LEU A 48 -4.48 -20.54 3.19
CA LEU A 48 -3.30 -21.22 3.75
C LEU A 48 -3.52 -22.74 3.84
N ARG A 49 -4.70 -23.19 4.31
CA ARG A 49 -5.06 -24.62 4.32
C ARG A 49 -5.07 -25.25 2.93
N ARG A 50 -5.64 -24.57 1.92
CA ARG A 50 -5.64 -25.05 0.52
C ARG A 50 -4.22 -25.23 -0.03
N LEU A 51 -3.26 -24.43 0.44
CA LEU A 51 -1.84 -24.53 0.07
C LEU A 51 -1.08 -25.58 0.91
N GLY A 52 -1.75 -26.30 1.83
CA GLY A 52 -1.14 -27.26 2.73
C GLY A 52 -0.26 -26.62 3.80
N LEU A 53 -0.55 -25.37 4.19
CA LEU A 53 0.19 -24.60 5.18
C LEU A 53 -0.56 -24.54 6.52
N SER A 54 0.20 -24.28 7.59
CA SER A 54 -0.38 -24.00 8.92
C SER A 54 -1.34 -22.81 8.84
N GLU A 55 -2.44 -22.88 9.61
CA GLU A 55 -3.43 -21.79 9.71
C GLU A 55 -2.82 -20.50 10.26
N SER A 56 -1.70 -20.60 10.98
CA SER A 56 -0.89 -19.46 11.40
C SER A 56 0.58 -19.71 11.07
N LEU A 57 1.18 -18.82 10.28
CA LEU A 57 2.60 -18.82 9.96
C LEU A 57 3.37 -17.97 10.98
N ARG A 58 4.54 -18.44 11.41
CA ARG A 58 5.40 -17.68 12.31
C ARG A 58 5.85 -16.36 11.64
N PRO A 59 5.74 -15.21 12.33
CA PRO A 59 6.37 -13.98 11.90
C PRO A 59 7.88 -14.12 11.70
N LEU A 60 8.42 -13.44 10.69
CA LEU A 60 9.86 -13.43 10.43
C LEU A 60 10.59 -12.44 11.32
N GLN A 61 11.79 -12.84 11.76
CA GLN A 61 12.73 -11.97 12.48
C GLN A 61 13.51 -11.08 11.52
N TRP A 62 14.16 -10.02 12.03
CA TRP A 62 14.81 -9.00 11.19
C TRP A 62 15.80 -9.57 10.17
N ARG A 63 16.57 -10.62 10.52
CA ARG A 63 17.55 -11.26 9.62
C ARG A 63 16.87 -11.92 8.43
N GLU A 64 15.77 -12.61 8.68
CA GLU A 64 14.97 -13.27 7.65
C GLU A 64 14.31 -12.22 6.77
N ARG A 65 13.72 -11.18 7.37
CA ARG A 65 13.13 -10.04 6.64
C ARG A 65 14.15 -9.34 5.73
N LEU A 66 15.36 -9.09 6.23
CA LEU A 66 16.45 -8.49 5.46
C LEU A 66 16.92 -9.39 4.31
N ARG A 67 17.05 -10.70 4.55
CA ARG A 67 17.39 -11.68 3.51
C ARG A 67 16.34 -11.70 2.39
N VAL A 68 15.06 -11.72 2.75
CA VAL A 68 13.94 -11.69 1.81
C VAL A 68 13.94 -10.41 0.98
N LEU A 69 14.12 -9.24 1.62
CA LEU A 69 14.25 -7.95 0.92
C LEU A 69 15.41 -7.95 -0.08
N ARG A 70 16.60 -8.42 0.33
CA ARG A 70 17.77 -8.50 -0.56
C ARG A 70 17.47 -9.35 -1.80
N GLN A 71 16.97 -10.56 -1.60
CA GLN A 71 16.65 -11.50 -2.68
C GLN A 71 15.57 -10.95 -3.64
N ALA A 72 14.53 -10.31 -3.10
CA ALA A 72 13.49 -9.69 -3.92
C ALA A 72 14.03 -8.49 -4.73
N VAL A 73 14.88 -7.65 -4.12
CA VAL A 73 15.52 -6.52 -4.81
C VAL A 73 16.52 -6.99 -5.87
N GLU A 74 17.22 -8.10 -5.65
CA GLU A 74 18.07 -8.75 -6.66
C GLU A 74 17.26 -9.16 -7.89
N ALA A 75 16.11 -9.82 -7.67
CA ALA A 75 15.22 -10.20 -8.76
C ALA A 75 14.65 -8.98 -9.50
N LEU A 76 14.28 -7.92 -8.77
CA LEU A 76 13.78 -6.68 -9.36
C LEU A 76 14.84 -5.99 -10.21
N LEU A 77 16.08 -5.90 -9.71
CA LEU A 77 17.20 -5.36 -10.45
C LEU A 77 17.48 -6.19 -11.71
N TYR A 78 17.47 -7.51 -11.60
CA TYR A 78 17.60 -8.41 -12.75
C TYR A 78 16.53 -8.09 -13.81
N LEU A 79 15.26 -7.87 -13.44
CA LEU A 79 14.21 -7.50 -14.39
C LEU A 79 14.52 -6.19 -15.12
N HIS A 80 15.04 -5.18 -14.42
CA HIS A 80 15.40 -3.88 -15.00
C HIS A 80 16.62 -3.94 -15.92
N THR A 81 17.56 -4.86 -15.68
CA THR A 81 18.78 -4.98 -16.48
C THR A 81 18.52 -5.74 -17.78
N PRO A 82 18.63 -5.13 -18.97
CA PRO A 82 18.50 -5.85 -20.23
C PRO A 82 19.67 -6.83 -20.43
N VAL A 83 19.41 -7.97 -21.06
CA VAL A 83 20.42 -8.96 -21.44
C VAL A 83 20.64 -8.89 -22.94
N ALA A 84 21.88 -8.67 -23.38
CA ALA A 84 22.22 -8.59 -24.79
C ALA A 84 21.84 -9.89 -25.51
N GLY A 85 21.08 -9.78 -26.61
CA GLY A 85 20.56 -10.94 -27.35
C GLY A 85 19.50 -11.77 -26.60
N GLY A 86 19.01 -11.29 -25.45
CA GLY A 86 18.04 -11.98 -24.61
C GLY A 86 16.87 -11.08 -24.22
N LYS A 87 16.53 -11.04 -22.93
CA LYS A 87 15.41 -10.23 -22.44
C LYS A 87 15.70 -8.72 -22.49
N GLY A 88 14.68 -7.92 -22.80
CA GLY A 88 14.72 -6.47 -22.59
C GLY A 88 14.65 -6.08 -21.09
N ALA A 89 14.66 -4.77 -20.83
CA ALA A 89 14.32 -4.24 -19.51
C ALA A 89 12.81 -4.42 -19.25
N VAL A 90 12.47 -4.92 -18.07
CA VAL A 90 11.10 -5.25 -17.67
C VAL A 90 10.76 -4.49 -16.40
N VAL A 91 9.73 -3.65 -16.43
CA VAL A 91 9.22 -2.96 -15.23
C VAL A 91 8.17 -3.84 -14.57
N HIS A 92 8.32 -4.14 -13.27
CA HIS A 92 7.46 -5.03 -12.49
C HIS A 92 6.08 -4.42 -12.20
N ARG A 93 6.04 -3.16 -11.78
CA ARG A 93 4.84 -2.33 -11.50
C ARG A 93 4.01 -2.66 -10.27
N ASP A 94 4.19 -3.85 -9.69
CA ASP A 94 3.47 -4.26 -8.48
C ASP A 94 4.42 -4.90 -7.45
N PHE A 95 5.55 -4.23 -7.16
CA PHE A 95 6.51 -4.72 -6.17
C PHE A 95 6.02 -4.45 -4.74
N LYS A 96 5.62 -5.51 -4.03
CA LYS A 96 5.02 -5.47 -2.69
C LYS A 96 5.16 -6.83 -1.97
N PRO A 97 5.00 -6.91 -0.63
CA PRO A 97 5.16 -8.15 0.13
C PRO A 97 4.26 -9.32 -0.33
N GLU A 98 3.07 -9.05 -0.84
CA GLU A 98 2.14 -10.06 -1.34
C GLU A 98 2.68 -10.78 -2.59
N ASN A 99 3.48 -10.08 -3.39
CA ASN A 99 4.09 -10.60 -4.62
C ASN A 99 5.52 -11.12 -4.38
N ILE A 100 5.99 -11.16 -3.14
CA ILE A 100 7.25 -11.79 -2.76
C ILE A 100 6.89 -13.10 -2.08
N LEU A 101 7.00 -14.20 -2.82
CA LEU A 101 6.66 -15.53 -2.32
C LEU A 101 7.88 -16.20 -1.69
N LEU A 102 7.64 -17.13 -0.78
CA LEU A 102 8.67 -17.80 0.00
C LEU A 102 8.61 -19.31 -0.24
N ASP A 103 9.76 -19.95 -0.45
CA ASP A 103 9.84 -21.42 -0.43
C ASP A 103 9.83 -21.98 1.01
N ALA A 104 10.04 -23.29 1.16
CA ALA A 104 10.05 -23.94 2.48
C ALA A 104 11.21 -23.45 3.38
N GLU A 105 12.33 -23.05 2.77
CA GLU A 105 13.54 -22.53 3.41
C GLU A 105 13.52 -20.99 3.57
N LEU A 106 12.38 -20.37 3.27
CA LEU A 106 12.13 -18.93 3.33
C LEU A 106 13.05 -18.12 2.40
N ASN A 107 13.49 -18.69 1.29
CA ASN A 107 14.07 -17.94 0.19
C ASN A 107 12.97 -17.24 -0.60
N ALA A 108 13.25 -16.01 -1.03
CA ALA A 108 12.30 -15.18 -1.72
C ALA A 108 12.31 -15.40 -3.23
N TYR A 109 11.10 -15.39 -3.80
CA TYR A 109 10.82 -15.44 -5.22
C TYR A 109 9.84 -14.31 -5.56
N LEU A 110 10.32 -13.36 -6.36
CA LEU A 110 9.47 -12.30 -6.89
C LEU A 110 8.50 -12.90 -7.90
N ALA A 111 7.21 -12.75 -7.63
CA ALA A 111 6.09 -13.29 -8.38
C ALA A 111 5.24 -12.17 -9.01
N ASP A 112 4.22 -12.57 -9.76
CA ASP A 112 3.22 -11.68 -10.36
C ASP A 112 3.79 -10.55 -11.25
N THR A 113 4.45 -10.97 -12.32
CA THR A 113 4.74 -10.06 -13.44
C THR A 113 3.51 -9.85 -14.35
N GLY A 114 2.27 -10.11 -13.89
CA GLY A 114 1.06 -10.01 -14.69
C GLY A 114 0.80 -8.60 -15.26
N PHE A 115 1.40 -7.58 -14.62
CA PHE A 115 1.40 -6.20 -15.07
C PHE A 115 2.69 -5.76 -15.78
N ALA A 116 3.69 -6.63 -15.85
CA ALA A 116 5.00 -6.26 -16.34
C ALA A 116 4.97 -6.00 -17.85
N LYS A 117 5.52 -4.87 -18.27
CA LYS A 117 5.72 -4.56 -19.69
C LYS A 117 7.20 -4.41 -19.99
N MET A 118 7.61 -4.91 -21.16
CA MET A 118 8.93 -4.62 -21.72
C MET A 118 9.01 -3.14 -22.04
N ASP A 119 10.07 -2.48 -21.56
CA ASP A 119 10.34 -1.07 -21.86
C ASP A 119 11.04 -0.99 -23.23
N PHE A 120 10.25 -0.81 -24.29
CA PHE A 120 10.77 -0.50 -25.62
C PHE A 120 11.13 0.99 -25.67
N GLY A 121 12.39 1.29 -25.34
CA GLY A 121 12.92 2.64 -25.20
C GLY A 121 12.39 3.67 -26.21
N SER A 122 12.09 4.86 -25.67
CA SER A 122 11.84 6.14 -26.36
C SER A 122 11.37 6.06 -27.81
N LYS A 123 10.13 5.61 -28.01
CA LYS A 123 9.17 6.08 -29.05
C LYS A 123 7.84 5.31 -29.03
N ALA A 124 7.75 4.20 -28.28
CA ALA A 124 6.52 3.41 -28.15
C ALA A 124 5.76 3.57 -26.81
N SER A 125 6.28 4.31 -25.83
CA SER A 125 5.67 4.43 -24.48
C SER A 125 4.43 5.35 -24.37
N LYS A 126 3.90 5.86 -25.49
CA LYS A 126 2.72 6.75 -25.52
C LYS A 126 1.36 6.04 -25.45
N GLN A 127 1.28 4.77 -25.05
CA GLN A 127 -0.02 4.19 -24.70
C GLN A 127 -0.45 4.64 -23.30
N LYS A 128 -1.15 5.78 -23.27
CA LYS A 128 -2.02 6.23 -22.17
C LYS A 128 -2.89 5.05 -21.70
N SER A 129 -2.47 4.36 -20.64
CA SER A 129 -3.24 3.26 -20.05
C SER A 129 -4.03 3.80 -18.87
N ALA A 130 -5.02 4.65 -19.15
CA ALA A 130 -6.02 5.06 -18.16
C ALA A 130 -6.83 3.86 -17.61
N SER A 131 -6.83 2.74 -18.33
CA SER A 131 -7.44 1.46 -17.93
C SER A 131 -6.62 0.65 -16.92
N ASN A 132 -5.31 0.92 -16.75
CA ASN A 132 -4.45 0.14 -15.83
C ASN A 132 -4.39 0.71 -14.41
N ALA A 133 -4.89 1.93 -14.19
CA ALA A 133 -4.95 2.55 -12.86
C ALA A 133 -5.96 1.85 -11.92
N LEU A 134 -6.85 1.01 -12.47
CA LEU A 134 -7.86 0.28 -11.70
C LEU A 134 -7.29 -0.88 -10.85
N TYR A 135 -6.08 -1.38 -11.14
CA TYR A 135 -5.58 -2.65 -10.60
C TYR A 135 -4.39 -2.51 -9.62
N LEU A 136 -3.91 -1.29 -9.34
CA LEU A 136 -2.76 -1.08 -8.47
C LEU A 136 -3.13 -1.11 -6.98
N THR A 137 -2.25 -1.72 -6.19
CA THR A 137 -2.42 -1.78 -4.73
C THR A 137 -2.10 -0.41 -4.12
N LYS A 138 -3.12 0.21 -3.50
CA LYS A 138 -3.04 1.53 -2.88
C LYS A 138 -1.97 1.53 -1.78
N GLY A 139 -0.97 2.43 -1.89
CA GLY A 139 0.11 2.60 -0.90
C GLY A 139 1.52 2.50 -1.49
N TYR A 140 1.74 1.63 -2.49
CA TYR A 140 3.05 1.46 -3.14
C TYR A 140 3.24 2.34 -4.38
N LEU A 141 2.18 2.99 -4.84
CA LEU A 141 2.17 3.76 -6.07
C LEU A 141 3.04 5.02 -5.94
N ASP A 142 3.97 5.17 -6.88
CA ASP A 142 4.76 6.37 -7.03
C ASP A 142 3.86 7.59 -7.35
N PRO A 143 3.98 8.72 -6.62
CA PRO A 143 3.20 9.92 -6.87
C PRO A 143 3.23 10.40 -8.32
N SER A 144 4.37 10.24 -9.00
CA SER A 144 4.52 10.64 -10.41
C SER A 144 3.60 9.86 -11.35
N ILE A 145 3.20 8.63 -11.00
CA ILE A 145 2.25 7.85 -11.79
C ILE A 145 0.83 8.39 -11.63
N SER A 146 0.44 8.78 -10.41
CA SER A 146 -0.85 9.44 -10.15
C SER A 146 -0.96 10.79 -10.87
N GLU A 147 0.17 11.44 -11.16
CA GLU A 147 0.26 12.68 -11.92
C GLU A 147 0.28 12.49 -13.45
N GLY A 148 0.09 11.25 -13.94
CA GLY A 148 0.08 10.93 -15.37
C GLY A 148 1.44 10.57 -15.95
N GLY A 149 2.44 10.34 -15.10
CA GLY A 149 3.74 9.79 -15.46
C GLY A 149 3.68 8.36 -15.99
N SER A 150 4.83 7.83 -16.40
CA SER A 150 4.96 6.48 -16.95
C SER A 150 5.74 5.58 -16.00
N TYR A 151 5.34 4.31 -15.93
CA TYR A 151 6.06 3.28 -15.17
C TYR A 151 7.49 3.14 -15.70
N SER A 152 8.44 3.03 -14.76
CA SER A 152 9.86 2.88 -15.05
C SER A 152 10.55 2.10 -13.93
N ALA A 153 11.82 1.76 -14.12
CA ALA A 153 12.66 1.22 -13.04
C ALA A 153 12.65 2.09 -11.78
N THR A 154 12.53 3.42 -11.93
CA THR A 154 12.49 4.35 -10.78
C THR A 154 11.18 4.28 -10.01
N THR A 155 10.05 3.96 -10.65
CA THR A 155 8.75 3.82 -9.98
C THR A 155 8.67 2.48 -9.24
N ASP A 156 9.32 1.44 -9.78
CA ASP A 156 9.55 0.20 -9.05
C ASP A 156 10.48 0.42 -7.86
N GLY A 157 11.50 1.28 -8.01
CA GLY A 157 12.37 1.71 -6.91
C GLY A 157 11.60 2.39 -5.77
N TRP A 158 10.63 3.24 -6.10
CA TRP A 158 9.71 3.81 -5.10
C TRP A 158 8.93 2.72 -4.36
N ALA A 159 8.32 1.78 -5.10
CA ALA A 159 7.57 0.67 -4.50
C ALA A 159 8.46 -0.23 -3.62
N ALA A 160 9.72 -0.44 -4.01
CA ALA A 160 10.72 -1.12 -3.19
C ALA A 160 11.02 -0.36 -1.89
N GLY A 161 11.12 0.98 -1.94
CA GLY A 161 11.28 1.81 -0.75
C GLY A 161 10.09 1.70 0.20
N ILE A 162 8.86 1.79 -0.30
CA ILE A 162 7.66 1.58 0.53
C ILE A 162 7.63 0.17 1.12
N THR A 163 8.01 -0.85 0.34
CA THR A 163 8.11 -2.25 0.80
C THR A 163 9.14 -2.39 1.93
N MET A 164 10.30 -1.76 1.82
CA MET A 164 11.31 -1.74 2.89
C MET A 164 10.77 -1.10 4.17
N LEU A 165 10.00 -0.02 4.07
CA LEU A 165 9.40 0.64 5.24
C LEU A 165 8.31 -0.21 5.89
N VAL A 166 7.47 -0.85 5.08
CA VAL A 166 6.47 -1.82 5.54
C VAL A 166 7.14 -2.97 6.30
N VAL A 167 8.23 -3.51 5.75
CA VAL A 167 8.97 -4.63 6.37
C VAL A 167 9.65 -4.21 7.67
N LEU A 168 10.21 -2.99 7.71
CA LEU A 168 10.81 -2.42 8.90
C LEU A 168 9.78 -2.23 10.00
N THR A 169 8.62 -1.66 9.69
CA THR A 169 7.63 -1.21 10.69
C THR A 169 6.53 -2.21 11.01
N GLY A 170 6.27 -3.18 10.11
CA GLY A 170 5.10 -4.05 10.17
C GLY A 170 3.76 -3.31 9.94
N ARG A 171 3.77 -2.05 9.49
CA ARG A 171 2.56 -1.22 9.32
C ARG A 171 2.00 -1.29 7.91
N SER A 172 0.72 -0.95 7.79
CA SER A 172 0.02 -0.83 6.50
C SER A 172 0.72 0.17 5.55
N PRO A 173 0.87 -0.17 4.25
CA PRO A 173 1.53 0.70 3.26
C PRO A 173 0.78 2.00 2.97
N LEU A 174 -0.53 2.06 3.25
CA LEU A 174 -1.37 3.20 2.87
C LEU A 174 -0.97 4.45 3.65
N SER A 175 -0.39 5.42 2.95
CA SER A 175 0.14 6.67 3.50
C SER A 175 1.10 6.44 4.67
N ILE A 176 1.91 5.37 4.60
CA ILE A 176 2.75 4.91 5.71
C ILE A 176 3.69 6.01 6.24
N ILE A 177 4.23 6.87 5.36
CA ILE A 177 5.11 7.96 5.78
C ILE A 177 4.33 9.00 6.60
N ASN A 178 3.20 9.49 6.08
CA ASN A 178 2.38 10.47 6.79
C ASN A 178 1.85 9.91 8.11
N LYS A 179 1.45 8.63 8.14
CA LYS A 179 1.03 7.98 9.39
C LYS A 179 2.15 7.85 10.41
N CYS A 180 3.40 7.71 9.97
CA CYS A 180 4.54 7.77 10.87
C CYS A 180 4.73 9.21 11.38
N GLU A 181 4.69 10.22 10.51
CA GLU A 181 4.79 11.63 10.93
C GLU A 181 3.71 12.00 11.95
N GLU A 182 2.45 11.62 11.69
CA GLU A 182 1.32 11.81 12.60
C GLU A 182 1.50 11.08 13.93
N ALA A 183 2.07 9.86 13.93
CA ALA A 183 2.26 9.06 15.14
C ALA A 183 3.39 9.56 16.03
N PHE A 184 4.42 10.19 15.45
CA PHE A 184 5.59 10.69 16.18
C PHE A 184 5.57 12.23 16.37
N ASP A 185 4.62 12.92 15.74
CA ASP A 185 4.46 14.39 15.74
C ASP A 185 5.73 15.14 15.29
N VAL A 186 6.47 14.54 14.35
CA VAL A 186 7.68 15.10 13.74
C VAL A 186 7.78 14.69 12.28
N ASP A 187 8.56 15.43 11.49
CA ASP A 187 8.84 15.06 10.10
C ASP A 187 9.53 13.69 10.02
N PHE A 188 9.25 12.89 8.99
CA PHE A 188 9.74 11.51 8.92
C PHE A 188 11.27 11.41 9.05
N ASP A 189 11.95 12.43 8.55
CA ASP A 189 13.42 12.50 8.54
C ASP A 189 13.98 12.56 9.96
N GLU A 190 13.22 13.11 10.92
CA GLU A 190 13.57 13.27 12.33
C GLU A 190 13.20 12.06 13.20
N ILE A 191 12.31 11.17 12.71
CA ILE A 191 11.87 10.00 13.51
C ILE A 191 13.02 9.01 13.73
N GLU A 192 13.35 8.68 14.96
CA GLU A 192 14.34 7.64 15.25
C GLU A 192 13.93 6.28 14.67
N ALA A 193 14.84 5.64 13.90
CA ALA A 193 14.52 4.42 13.18
C ALA A 193 14.15 3.25 14.11
N ALA A 194 14.68 3.24 15.33
CA ALA A 194 14.31 2.27 16.35
C ALA A 194 12.85 2.40 16.80
N GLY A 195 12.30 3.63 16.82
CA GLY A 195 10.89 3.86 17.12
C GLY A 195 9.95 3.42 15.99
N LEU A 196 10.41 3.52 14.73
CA LEU A 196 9.66 3.04 13.57
C LEU A 196 9.62 1.51 13.48
N ALA A 197 10.69 0.85 13.92
CA ALA A 197 10.89 -0.58 13.73
C ALA A 197 9.85 -1.43 14.48
N ASP A 198 9.45 -2.53 13.85
CA ASP A 198 8.64 -3.57 14.47
C ASP A 198 9.40 -4.18 15.67
N GLY A 199 8.93 -3.88 16.87
CA GLY A 199 9.54 -4.34 18.12
C GLY A 199 9.58 -5.86 18.26
N ALA A 200 8.66 -6.59 17.62
CA ALA A 200 8.61 -8.06 17.67
C ALA A 200 9.64 -8.72 16.74
N ALA A 201 10.20 -7.98 15.78
CA ALA A 201 11.17 -8.49 14.81
C ALA A 201 12.63 -8.35 15.25
N GLY A 202 12.89 -7.63 16.35
CA GLY A 202 14.23 -7.52 16.96
C GLY A 202 15.27 -6.76 16.13
N TRP A 203 14.86 -5.73 15.38
CA TRP A 203 15.76 -4.95 14.52
C TRP A 203 16.90 -4.27 15.31
N PRO A 204 18.18 -4.50 14.95
CA PRO A 204 19.27 -3.70 15.49
C PRO A 204 19.13 -2.24 15.02
N PRO A 205 19.35 -1.24 15.90
CA PRO A 205 19.19 0.17 15.55
C PRO A 205 19.96 0.59 14.29
N ARG A 206 21.20 0.11 14.11
CA ARG A 206 21.99 0.40 12.91
C ARG A 206 21.33 -0.08 11.62
N VAL A 207 20.70 -1.26 11.66
CA VAL A 207 20.07 -1.89 10.50
C VAL A 207 18.76 -1.16 10.19
N ALA A 208 17.96 -0.85 11.23
CA ALA A 208 16.75 -0.04 11.09
C ALA A 208 17.07 1.33 10.46
N THR A 209 18.10 2.03 10.95
CA THR A 209 18.54 3.32 10.41
C THR A 209 19.01 3.22 8.96
N ALA A 210 19.78 2.18 8.62
CA ALA A 210 20.21 1.97 7.25
C ALA A 210 19.02 1.76 6.30
N ILE A 211 18.04 0.94 6.69
CA ILE A 211 16.81 0.72 5.90
C ILE A 211 16.00 2.01 5.80
N LYS A 212 15.77 2.73 6.91
CA LYS A 212 15.07 4.02 6.91
C LYS A 212 15.70 4.98 5.89
N ASN A 213 17.03 5.11 5.92
CA ASN A 213 17.78 6.00 5.04
C ASN A 213 17.71 5.61 3.56
N LEU A 214 17.59 4.31 3.24
CA LEU A 214 17.33 3.87 1.86
C LEU A 214 15.97 4.35 1.36
N VAL A 215 14.95 4.35 2.22
CA VAL A 215 13.58 4.76 1.89
C VAL A 215 13.48 6.27 1.76
N ARG A 216 13.80 6.99 2.83
CA ARG A 216 13.80 8.45 2.88
C ARG A 216 14.84 8.94 3.88
N CYS A 217 15.57 9.95 3.46
CA CYS A 217 16.62 10.58 4.24
C CYS A 217 16.58 12.08 4.02
N ALA A 218 17.41 12.81 4.76
CA ALA A 218 17.53 14.26 4.66
C ALA A 218 17.51 14.77 3.20
N PRO A 219 16.90 15.94 2.91
CA PRO A 219 16.61 16.42 1.55
C PRO A 219 17.82 16.55 0.61
N SER A 220 19.04 16.58 1.15
CA SER A 220 20.30 16.67 0.40
C SER A 220 20.78 15.32 -0.14
N ARG A 221 20.31 14.20 0.42
CA ARG A 221 20.76 12.84 0.08
C ARG A 221 19.76 12.13 -0.83
N LYS A 222 20.28 11.15 -1.60
CA LYS A 222 19.46 10.32 -2.47
C LYS A 222 18.77 9.22 -1.65
N SER A 223 17.52 8.95 -1.97
CA SER A 223 16.73 7.86 -1.38
C SER A 223 15.69 7.33 -2.39
N LEU A 224 15.16 6.13 -2.16
CA LEU A 224 14.22 5.48 -3.09
C LEU A 224 12.90 6.27 -3.20
N CYS A 225 12.39 6.78 -2.09
CA CYS A 225 11.14 7.54 -2.02
C CYS A 225 11.37 9.07 -2.00
N HIS A 226 12.46 9.55 -2.62
CA HIS A 226 12.70 10.98 -2.72
C HIS A 226 11.64 11.66 -3.64
N PRO A 227 11.03 12.80 -3.25
CA PRO A 227 10.02 13.49 -4.05
C PRO A 227 10.52 13.93 -5.44
N SER A 228 11.74 14.47 -5.50
CA SER A 228 12.42 14.77 -6.77
C SER A 228 12.98 13.52 -7.41
N GLY A 229 12.53 13.21 -8.64
CA GLY A 229 13.03 12.09 -9.44
C GLY A 229 14.55 12.08 -9.65
N ARG A 230 15.20 13.25 -9.75
CA ARG A 230 16.66 13.37 -9.94
C ARG A 230 17.48 12.94 -8.72
N LYS A 231 16.86 12.95 -7.55
CA LYS A 231 17.46 12.55 -6.28
C LYS A 231 17.01 11.13 -5.86
N ARG A 232 16.35 10.39 -6.74
CA ARG A 232 16.02 8.99 -6.46
C ARG A 232 17.28 8.14 -6.48
N LEU A 233 17.43 7.30 -5.46
CA LEU A 233 18.53 6.35 -5.35
C LEU A 233 18.38 5.25 -6.41
N ALA A 234 19.49 4.78 -6.99
CA ALA A 234 19.44 3.65 -7.90
C ALA A 234 19.24 2.34 -7.10
N LEU A 235 18.51 1.38 -7.67
CA LEU A 235 18.29 0.08 -7.03
C LEU A 235 19.60 -0.70 -6.82
N THR A 236 20.62 -0.46 -7.65
CA THR A 236 21.97 -1.01 -7.46
C THR A 236 22.60 -0.57 -6.14
N ASP A 237 22.46 0.71 -5.78
CA ASP A 237 23.02 1.28 -4.56
C ASP A 237 22.25 0.80 -3.32
N ALA A 238 20.92 0.70 -3.45
CA ALA A 238 20.07 0.12 -2.41
C ALA A 238 20.43 -1.34 -2.15
N LEU A 239 20.62 -2.13 -3.23
CA LEU A 239 21.03 -3.53 -3.12
C LEU A 239 22.40 -3.67 -2.47
N ALA A 240 23.39 -2.86 -2.85
CA ALA A 240 24.71 -2.88 -2.23
C ALA A 240 24.64 -2.66 -0.70
N THR A 241 23.77 -1.75 -0.27
CA THR A 241 23.52 -1.49 1.16
C THR A 241 22.85 -2.70 1.84
N LEU A 242 21.82 -3.29 1.23
CA LEU A 242 21.18 -4.49 1.78
C LEU A 242 22.17 -5.66 1.91
N THR A 243 23.03 -5.85 0.92
CA THR A 243 24.04 -6.91 0.92
C THR A 243 25.07 -6.71 2.03
N SER A 244 25.55 -5.48 2.26
CA SER A 244 26.48 -5.24 3.37
C SER A 244 25.85 -5.55 4.73
N LEU A 245 24.59 -5.19 4.93
CA LEU A 245 23.85 -5.46 6.17
C LEU A 245 23.64 -6.97 6.42
N THR A 246 23.58 -7.80 5.36
CA THR A 246 23.48 -9.26 5.50
C THR A 246 24.80 -9.94 5.89
N GLY A 247 25.95 -9.37 5.52
CA GLY A 247 27.28 -9.96 5.76
C GLY A 247 27.79 -9.80 7.19
N GLU A 248 27.30 -8.82 7.95
CA GLU A 248 27.74 -8.54 9.33
C GLU A 248 27.18 -9.53 10.39
N GLY A 249 26.60 -10.65 9.95
CA GLY A 249 25.90 -11.63 10.78
C GLY A 249 26.53 -13.02 10.88
N GLY A 250 27.75 -13.22 10.37
CA GLY A 250 28.45 -14.50 10.35
C GLY A 250 28.90 -15.01 11.73
N GLY A 251 27.95 -15.20 12.65
CA GLY A 251 28.08 -16.02 13.85
C GLY A 251 27.00 -17.09 13.78
N ALA A 252 27.43 -18.35 13.71
CA ALA A 252 26.61 -19.52 13.48
C ALA A 252 25.39 -19.65 14.40
N CYS A 253 24.26 -20.07 13.84
CA CYS A 253 23.25 -20.84 14.58
C CYS A 253 22.73 -21.95 13.65
N SER A 254 23.42 -23.09 13.65
CA SER A 254 22.78 -24.38 13.43
C SER A 254 22.18 -24.82 14.77
N GLY A 255 20.94 -25.30 14.76
CA GLY A 255 20.49 -26.26 15.78
C GLY A 255 19.26 -25.89 16.60
N ALA A 256 18.34 -26.85 16.59
CA ALA A 256 17.41 -27.23 17.65
C ALA A 256 16.08 -26.48 17.79
N LEU A 257 15.05 -27.15 17.25
CA LEU A 257 13.73 -27.34 17.87
C LEU A 257 13.83 -27.54 19.40
N GLY A 258 12.92 -26.90 20.13
CA GLY A 258 12.65 -27.17 21.53
C GLY A 258 11.44 -26.39 22.00
N ALA A 259 10.33 -27.10 22.21
CA ALA A 259 9.15 -26.60 22.89
C ALA A 259 9.47 -26.18 24.34
N LEU A 260 8.72 -25.24 24.90
CA LEU A 260 7.97 -25.41 26.16
C LEU A 260 7.22 -24.13 26.57
N GLU A 261 6.16 -24.38 27.30
CA GLU A 261 5.06 -23.52 27.75
C GLU A 261 5.44 -22.44 28.76
N GLY A 262 4.51 -21.47 28.90
CA GLY A 262 4.08 -20.98 30.21
C GLY A 262 4.74 -19.70 30.72
N ALA A 263 3.96 -18.61 30.72
CA ALA A 263 3.73 -17.69 31.84
C ALA A 263 3.48 -16.25 31.36
N ALA A 264 2.27 -15.76 31.63
CA ALA A 264 1.97 -14.32 31.64
C ALA A 264 2.52 -13.67 32.92
N PRO A 265 2.87 -12.38 32.86
CA PRO A 265 2.41 -11.44 33.87
C PRO A 265 1.86 -10.15 33.21
N SER A 266 0.61 -9.80 33.47
CA SER A 266 0.14 -8.84 34.48
C SER A 266 0.36 -7.36 34.11
N ALA A 267 -0.77 -6.70 33.83
CA ALA A 267 -0.93 -5.27 33.65
C ALA A 267 -0.63 -4.47 34.94
N VAL A 268 -0.13 -3.23 34.77
CA VAL A 268 -0.29 -2.14 35.75
C VAL A 268 -0.48 -0.81 34.97
N PRO A 269 -1.37 0.11 35.42
CA PRO A 269 -1.92 1.22 34.64
C PRO A 269 -1.36 2.60 35.05
N ALA A 270 -1.52 3.61 34.18
CA ALA A 270 -1.50 5.07 34.45
C ALA A 270 -1.47 5.81 33.08
N ALA A 271 -2.04 6.99 32.85
CA ALA A 271 -2.86 7.92 33.60
C ALA A 271 -3.44 8.90 32.56
N GLY A 272 -4.52 9.58 32.90
CA GLY A 272 -5.30 10.43 32.00
C GLY A 272 -4.52 11.58 31.35
N TYR A 273 -4.87 11.85 30.10
CA TYR A 273 -4.57 13.09 29.40
C TYR A 273 -5.89 13.66 28.88
N THR A 274 -6.24 14.86 29.35
CA THR A 274 -7.36 15.67 28.86
C THR A 274 -6.83 16.67 27.82
N PRO A 275 -7.36 16.72 26.59
CA PRO A 275 -6.95 17.73 25.63
C PRO A 275 -7.55 19.10 25.96
N THR A 276 -6.71 20.13 26.04
CA THR A 276 -7.15 21.53 26.04
C THR A 276 -7.31 22.08 24.61
N PRO A 277 -8.21 23.06 24.40
CA PRO A 277 -8.67 23.45 23.07
C PRO A 277 -7.88 24.65 22.54
N LEU A 278 -6.80 24.41 21.81
CA LEU A 278 -6.10 25.45 21.02
C LEU A 278 -5.42 24.83 19.79
N SER A 279 -6.20 24.55 18.75
CA SER A 279 -5.67 24.33 17.40
C SER A 279 -6.62 24.79 16.27
N MET A 280 -7.61 25.61 16.60
CA MET A 280 -8.32 26.41 15.60
C MET A 280 -7.46 27.62 15.23
N GLN A 281 -7.08 27.71 13.95
CA GLN A 281 -6.35 28.79 13.26
C GLN A 281 -4.82 28.72 13.32
N VAL A 282 -4.21 28.11 12.30
CA VAL A 282 -3.37 28.79 11.27
C VAL A 282 -3.10 27.82 10.11
N ARG A 283 -3.75 28.01 8.96
CA ARG A 283 -3.11 28.02 7.62
C ARG A 283 -4.12 28.33 6.51
N ALA A 284 -4.61 29.56 6.53
CA ALA A 284 -5.04 30.19 5.29
C ALA A 284 -3.80 30.58 4.46
N THR A 285 -3.91 30.49 3.14
CA THR A 285 -2.99 30.94 2.07
C THR A 285 -2.04 29.89 1.47
N ARG A 286 -2.56 29.02 0.57
CA ARG A 286 -1.85 28.60 -0.64
C ARG A 286 -2.76 28.70 -1.87
N LYS A 287 -2.22 29.41 -2.87
CA LYS A 287 -2.77 29.86 -4.17
C LYS A 287 -3.82 28.92 -4.79
N GLY A 288 -4.92 29.53 -5.26
CA GLY A 288 -6.20 28.93 -5.66
C GLY A 288 -6.26 27.99 -6.89
N GLY A 289 -5.16 27.36 -7.29
CA GLY A 289 -5.15 26.27 -8.29
C GLY A 289 -5.03 24.88 -7.66
N GLU A 290 -4.22 24.75 -6.61
CA GLU A 290 -3.99 23.48 -5.90
C GLU A 290 -5.11 23.16 -4.89
N GLY A 291 -5.71 24.19 -4.30
CA GLY A 291 -6.85 24.04 -3.37
C GLY A 291 -8.06 23.35 -4.01
N GLN A 292 -8.41 23.69 -5.25
CA GLN A 292 -9.52 23.03 -5.95
C GLN A 292 -9.22 21.57 -6.31
N LYS A 293 -7.97 21.24 -6.63
CA LYS A 293 -7.56 19.85 -6.85
C LYS A 293 -7.63 19.05 -5.54
N SER A 294 -7.15 19.63 -4.44
CA SER A 294 -7.26 19.08 -3.08
C SER A 294 -8.72 18.83 -2.67
N ILE A 295 -9.62 19.79 -2.91
CA ILE A 295 -11.05 19.64 -2.59
C ILE A 295 -11.69 18.53 -3.44
N LYS A 296 -11.37 18.43 -4.74
CA LYS A 296 -11.85 17.36 -5.62
C LYS A 296 -11.44 15.98 -5.12
N ASP A 297 -10.17 15.83 -4.75
CA ASP A 297 -9.62 14.58 -4.23
C ASP A 297 -10.24 14.21 -2.86
N ASN A 298 -10.45 15.21 -1.99
CA ASN A 298 -11.11 15.04 -0.70
C ASN A 298 -12.57 14.58 -0.84
N MET A 299 -13.34 15.13 -1.77
CA MET A 299 -14.74 14.73 -1.99
C MET A 299 -14.84 13.31 -2.57
N LEU A 300 -13.93 12.94 -3.48
CA LEU A 300 -13.82 11.56 -3.99
C LEU A 300 -13.51 10.56 -2.88
N LEU A 301 -12.59 10.91 -1.99
CA LEU A 301 -12.19 10.08 -0.86
C LEU A 301 -13.34 9.94 0.16
N ALA A 302 -14.01 11.04 0.50
CA ALA A 302 -15.17 11.02 1.39
C ALA A 302 -16.29 10.13 0.87
N PHE A 303 -16.64 10.24 -0.43
CA PHE A 303 -17.65 9.36 -1.03
C PHE A 303 -17.23 7.88 -1.00
N ARG A 304 -15.96 7.57 -1.30
CA ARG A 304 -15.47 6.19 -1.31
C ARG A 304 -15.46 5.55 0.08
N ASN A 305 -15.26 6.33 1.13
CA ASN A 305 -15.15 5.82 2.50
C ASN A 305 -16.50 5.76 3.23
N LEU A 306 -17.38 6.75 3.00
CA LEU A 306 -18.67 6.84 3.70
C LEU A 306 -19.73 5.90 3.10
N MET A 307 -19.70 5.66 1.78
CA MET A 307 -20.71 4.81 1.12
C MET A 307 -20.70 3.34 1.55
N PRO A 308 -19.53 2.65 1.69
CA PRO A 308 -19.50 1.29 2.19
C PRO A 308 -19.99 1.16 3.62
N ARG A 309 -19.68 2.14 4.49
CA ARG A 309 -20.15 2.17 5.88
C ARG A 309 -21.68 2.25 5.95
N LEU A 310 -22.26 3.16 5.17
CA LEU A 310 -23.71 3.29 5.07
C LEU A 310 -24.37 2.01 4.52
N ALA A 311 -23.73 1.35 3.54
CA ALA A 311 -24.20 0.07 3.02
C ALA A 311 -24.20 -1.03 4.10
N THR A 312 -23.15 -1.11 4.93
CA THR A 312 -23.10 -2.05 6.06
C THR A 312 -24.20 -1.79 7.08
N VAL A 313 -24.43 -0.53 7.44
CA VAL A 313 -25.48 -0.13 8.39
C VAL A 313 -26.86 -0.58 7.93
N TYR A 314 -27.20 -0.37 6.65
CA TYR A 314 -28.52 -0.74 6.15
C TYR A 314 -28.63 -2.21 5.74
N ALA A 315 -27.53 -2.88 5.37
CA ALA A 315 -27.51 -4.33 5.19
C ALA A 315 -27.82 -5.05 6.52
N ALA A 316 -27.27 -4.57 7.65
CA ALA A 316 -27.57 -5.09 8.98
C ALA A 316 -29.05 -4.89 9.39
N ARG A 317 -29.75 -3.92 8.76
CA ARG A 317 -31.19 -3.69 8.92
C ARG A 317 -32.04 -4.53 7.93
N SER A 318 -31.47 -5.61 7.39
CA SER A 318 -32.11 -6.60 6.48
C SER A 318 -32.58 -6.04 5.13
N ALA A 319 -31.87 -5.04 4.60
CA ALA A 319 -32.25 -4.37 3.36
C ALA A 319 -31.39 -4.81 2.17
N GLU A 320 -31.91 -5.69 1.30
CA GLU A 320 -31.33 -5.95 -0.03
C GLU A 320 -31.59 -4.75 -0.95
N ALA A 321 -30.78 -3.71 -0.77
CA ALA A 321 -30.96 -2.47 -1.50
C ALA A 321 -30.50 -2.62 -2.97
N PRO A 322 -31.20 -2.00 -3.94
CA PRO A 322 -30.86 -2.08 -5.36
C PRO A 322 -29.42 -1.64 -5.70
N GLU A 323 -28.87 -2.15 -6.81
CA GLU A 323 -27.51 -1.83 -7.24
C GLU A 323 -27.33 -0.35 -7.62
N GLY A 324 -28.35 0.28 -8.21
CA GLY A 324 -28.29 1.68 -8.62
C GLY A 324 -28.30 2.67 -7.44
N PHE A 325 -27.45 3.71 -7.51
CA PHE A 325 -27.28 4.64 -6.39
C PHE A 325 -28.58 5.34 -6.00
N GLU A 326 -29.33 5.86 -6.97
CA GLU A 326 -30.56 6.61 -6.71
C GLU A 326 -31.64 5.71 -6.14
N GLU A 327 -31.80 4.53 -6.71
CA GLU A 327 -32.70 3.49 -6.26
C GLU A 327 -32.36 3.07 -4.82
N ARG A 328 -31.06 2.91 -4.53
CA ARG A 328 -30.55 2.53 -3.21
C ARG A 328 -30.80 3.58 -2.14
N ILE A 329 -30.48 4.86 -2.37
CA ILE A 329 -30.72 5.91 -1.38
C ILE A 329 -32.22 6.20 -1.21
N ASN A 330 -33.02 6.04 -2.27
CA ASN A 330 -34.47 6.17 -2.19
C ASN A 330 -35.10 5.03 -1.39
N PHE A 331 -34.57 3.81 -1.54
CA PHE A 331 -34.97 2.65 -0.77
C PHE A 331 -34.61 2.82 0.71
N TRP A 332 -33.36 3.20 1.04
CA TRP A 332 -32.97 3.46 2.44
C TRP A 332 -33.80 4.58 3.10
N HIS A 333 -34.26 5.56 2.32
CA HIS A 333 -35.13 6.62 2.81
C HIS A 333 -36.57 6.14 3.08
N ARG A 334 -37.17 5.43 2.12
CA ARG A 334 -38.57 5.01 2.22
C ARG A 334 -38.76 3.82 3.15
N GLU A 335 -37.90 2.82 3.02
CA GLU A 335 -38.07 1.51 3.66
C GLU A 335 -37.23 1.39 4.95
N CYS A 336 -36.07 2.05 5.03
CA CYS A 336 -35.17 1.95 6.19
C CYS A 336 -35.14 3.19 7.09
N GLY A 337 -35.98 4.19 6.81
CA GLY A 337 -36.12 5.39 7.64
C GLY A 337 -34.94 6.36 7.61
N MET A 338 -34.12 6.36 6.55
CA MET A 338 -33.03 7.34 6.41
C MET A 338 -33.61 8.76 6.44
N ARG A 339 -33.01 9.68 7.22
CA ARG A 339 -33.48 11.07 7.31
C ARG A 339 -33.35 11.78 5.95
N SER A 340 -34.33 12.62 5.61
CA SER A 340 -34.34 13.41 4.37
C SER A 340 -33.09 14.29 4.20
N GLU A 341 -32.58 14.81 5.32
CA GLU A 341 -31.35 15.59 5.37
C GLU A 341 -30.12 14.79 4.92
N LEU A 342 -29.95 13.57 5.47
CA LEU A 342 -28.84 12.69 5.07
C LEU A 342 -28.96 12.29 3.59
N LYS A 343 -30.19 12.04 3.11
CA LYS A 343 -30.45 11.76 1.70
C LYS A 343 -29.97 12.90 0.79
N ALA A 344 -30.33 14.15 1.13
CA ALA A 344 -29.92 15.33 0.37
C ALA A 344 -28.40 15.50 0.37
N GLN A 345 -27.75 15.33 1.52
CA GLN A 345 -26.31 15.43 1.66
C GLN A 345 -25.55 14.37 0.86
N LEU A 346 -26.04 13.12 0.84
CA LEU A 346 -25.48 12.05 0.02
C LEU A 346 -25.62 12.31 -1.48
N HIS A 347 -26.73 12.92 -1.91
CA HIS A 347 -26.93 13.31 -3.30
C HIS A 347 -25.93 14.41 -3.71
N SER A 348 -25.73 15.43 -2.87
CA SER A 348 -24.70 16.46 -3.09
C SER A 348 -23.30 15.86 -3.15
N LEU A 349 -22.96 14.99 -2.19
CA LEU A 349 -21.65 14.32 -2.15
C LEU A 349 -21.42 13.46 -3.40
N ARG A 350 -22.45 12.77 -3.92
CA ARG A 350 -22.37 12.04 -5.19
C ARG A 350 -22.10 12.97 -6.36
N ILE A 351 -22.83 14.08 -6.48
CA ILE A 351 -22.66 15.02 -7.59
C ILE A 351 -21.21 15.52 -7.61
N TRP A 352 -20.69 15.93 -6.45
CA TRP A 352 -19.32 16.41 -6.31
C TRP A 352 -18.32 15.31 -6.64
N ALA A 353 -18.47 14.11 -6.07
CA ALA A 353 -17.61 12.99 -6.36
C ALA A 353 -17.63 12.60 -7.85
N ASN A 354 -18.77 12.65 -8.53
CA ASN A 354 -18.86 12.37 -9.97
C ASN A 354 -18.21 13.47 -10.81
N ALA A 355 -18.45 14.74 -10.49
CA ALA A 355 -17.81 15.86 -11.18
C ALA A 355 -16.27 15.82 -11.01
N ALA A 356 -15.78 15.45 -9.82
CA ALA A 356 -14.37 15.21 -9.56
C ALA A 356 -13.82 14.00 -10.33
N ARG A 357 -14.57 12.88 -10.36
CA ARG A 357 -14.16 11.62 -11.02
C ARG A 357 -13.99 11.78 -12.52
N HIS A 358 -14.89 12.53 -13.17
CA HIS A 358 -14.88 12.70 -14.62
C HIS A 358 -14.04 13.90 -15.08
N HIS A 359 -13.34 14.57 -14.15
CA HIS A 359 -12.58 15.80 -14.40
C HIS A 359 -13.41 16.87 -15.15
N ASP A 360 -14.72 16.89 -14.91
CA ASP A 360 -15.66 17.77 -15.58
C ASP A 360 -15.61 19.16 -14.93
N ALA A 361 -14.75 20.02 -15.48
CA ALA A 361 -14.49 21.34 -14.92
C ALA A 361 -15.73 22.25 -14.94
N GLU A 362 -16.59 22.12 -15.95
CA GLU A 362 -17.82 22.91 -16.06
C GLU A 362 -18.87 22.45 -15.04
N ARG A 363 -19.08 21.13 -14.94
CA ARG A 363 -19.99 20.58 -13.92
C ARG A 363 -19.50 20.81 -12.50
N TRP A 364 -18.19 20.75 -12.25
CA TRP A 364 -17.62 21.09 -10.95
C TRP A 364 -17.80 22.57 -10.62
N ARG A 365 -17.69 23.47 -11.60
CA ARG A 365 -17.92 24.91 -11.41
C ARG A 365 -19.38 25.23 -11.13
N ARG A 366 -20.31 24.48 -11.74
CA ARG A 366 -21.76 24.68 -11.58
C ARG A 366 -22.32 24.04 -10.31
N ASP A 367 -21.94 22.80 -10.05
CA ASP A 367 -22.60 21.96 -9.04
C ASP A 367 -21.69 21.63 -7.85
N GLY A 368 -20.39 21.97 -7.89
CA GLY A 368 -19.40 21.68 -6.84
C GLY A 368 -19.47 22.61 -5.62
N PRO A 369 -18.68 22.33 -4.57
CA PRO A 369 -18.61 23.20 -3.39
C PRO A 369 -17.99 24.55 -3.75
N ARG A 370 -18.48 25.63 -3.14
CA ARG A 370 -18.01 27.01 -3.30
C ARG A 370 -16.63 27.21 -2.71
N ASP A 371 -16.35 26.54 -1.59
CA ASP A 371 -15.07 26.57 -0.90
C ASP A 371 -14.79 25.27 -0.12
N GLU A 372 -13.59 25.19 0.46
CA GLU A 372 -13.15 24.05 1.28
C GLU A 372 -13.97 23.87 2.56
N THR A 373 -14.54 24.95 3.09
CA THR A 373 -15.34 24.94 4.31
C THR A 373 -16.66 24.25 4.06
N GLU A 374 -17.34 24.59 2.97
CA GLU A 374 -18.60 23.95 2.55
C GLU A 374 -18.38 22.45 2.27
N ALA A 375 -17.27 22.10 1.59
CA ALA A 375 -16.86 20.72 1.38
C ALA A 375 -16.68 19.96 2.71
N SER A 376 -15.95 20.55 3.66
CA SER A 376 -15.65 19.94 4.95
C SER A 376 -16.90 19.80 5.83
N GLN A 377 -17.79 20.79 5.81
CA GLN A 377 -19.06 20.77 6.55
C GLN A 377 -19.98 19.65 6.05
N LEU A 378 -20.11 19.48 4.72
CA LEU A 378 -20.92 18.40 4.16
C LEU A 378 -20.38 17.02 4.58
N VAL A 379 -19.07 16.82 4.46
CA VAL A 379 -18.43 15.54 4.83
C VAL A 379 -18.58 15.26 6.33
N LEU A 380 -18.42 16.27 7.18
CA LEU A 380 -18.60 16.15 8.62
C LEU A 380 -20.05 15.79 8.96
N ALA A 381 -21.03 16.44 8.31
CA ALA A 381 -22.45 16.18 8.54
C ALA A 381 -22.83 14.74 8.16
N VAL A 382 -22.41 14.27 6.97
CA VAL A 382 -22.65 12.89 6.52
C VAL A 382 -21.96 11.89 7.44
N ARG A 383 -20.72 12.15 7.85
CA ARG A 383 -19.98 11.27 8.76
C ARG A 383 -20.68 11.16 10.12
N THR A 384 -21.07 12.28 10.70
CA THR A 384 -21.77 12.33 12.00
C THR A 384 -23.09 11.59 11.93
N ALA A 385 -23.83 11.75 10.83
CA ALA A 385 -25.09 11.06 10.62
C ALA A 385 -24.90 9.54 10.48
N ILE A 386 -23.85 9.08 9.81
CA ILE A 386 -23.50 7.66 9.73
C ILE A 386 -23.11 7.10 11.10
N GLU A 387 -22.25 7.81 11.83
CA GLU A 387 -21.85 7.42 13.19
C GLU A 387 -23.04 7.32 14.15
N ALA A 388 -24.06 8.16 13.98
CA ALA A 388 -25.30 8.08 14.74
C ALA A 388 -26.21 6.91 14.33
N LEU A 389 -26.03 6.32 13.14
CA LEU A 389 -26.77 5.14 12.68
C LEU A 389 -26.05 3.82 13.02
N GLU A 390 -24.74 3.88 13.26
CA GLU A 390 -23.88 2.76 13.67
C GLU A 390 -23.98 2.47 15.19
N ARG A 391 -24.43 3.45 15.99
CA ARG A 391 -24.79 3.29 17.40
C ARG A 391 -26.25 2.88 17.54
#